data_AF-A0A5N7ZEJ0-F1
#
_entry.id   AF-A0A5N7ZEJ0-F1
#
_cell.length_a   1.000
_cell.length_b   1.000
_cell.length_c   1.000
_cell.angle_alpha   90.00
_cell.angle_beta   90.00
_cell.angle_gamma   90.00
#
_symmetry.space_group_name_H-M   'P 1'
#
loop_
_entity.id
_entity.type
_entity.pdbx_description
1 polymer ?
#
loop_
_entity_poly.entity_id
_entity_poly.type
_entity_poly.pdbx_seq_one_letter_code
_entity_poly.pdbx_strand_id
1 'polypeptide(L)'
;MHFEFLEFRKQALYKLNHNSQICYLQAVLNDAFDNNHRRIIIANAVLREPIWFYEPEENKPVMHYEEPDNKPLYYREESEFIGDGADFLVLIPGDLKPSNDQEENAYLIKIRAQLDYYKLYVKNYLIVWV
;
A
#
# COMPACT_ATOMS: atom_id res chain seq x y z
N MET A 1 17.98 33.16 6.62
CA MET A 1 18.37 33.49 5.24
C MET A 1 19.32 32.47 4.60
N HIS A 2 20.63 32.44 4.86
CA HIS A 2 21.54 31.49 4.15
C HIS A 2 21.29 30.00 4.48
N PHE A 3 21.11 29.67 5.77
CA PHE A 3 20.86 28.30 6.21
C PHE A 3 19.53 27.74 5.66
N GLU A 4 18.44 28.52 5.75
CA GLU A 4 17.13 28.14 5.22
C GLU A 4 17.16 27.89 3.70
N PHE A 5 17.93 28.70 2.97
CA PHE A 5 18.12 28.50 1.53
C PHE A 5 18.84 27.17 1.22
N LEU A 6 19.87 26.83 2.00
CA LEU A 6 20.59 25.56 1.82
C LEU A 6 19.71 24.35 2.14
N GLU A 7 18.91 24.42 3.21
CA GLU A 7 17.95 23.38 3.55
C GLU A 7 16.87 23.22 2.49
N PHE A 8 16.29 24.32 2.00
CA PHE A 8 15.33 24.30 0.90
C PHE A 8 15.94 23.65 -0.35
N ARG A 9 17.17 24.04 -0.72
CA ARG A 9 17.89 23.46 -1.87
C ARG A 9 18.10 21.97 -1.70
N LYS A 10 18.50 21.51 -0.50
CA LYS A 10 18.70 20.09 -0.20
C LYS A 10 17.40 19.31 -0.35
N GLN A 11 16.28 19.83 0.17
CA GLN A 11 14.96 19.20 0.04
C GLN A 11 14.49 19.17 -1.42
N ALA A 12 14.71 20.25 -2.19
CA ALA A 12 14.35 20.29 -3.60
C ALA A 12 15.14 19.26 -4.43
N LEU A 13 16.45 19.16 -4.20
CA LEU A 13 17.29 18.15 -4.85
C LEU A 13 16.88 16.72 -4.46
N TYR A 14 16.52 16.50 -3.19
CA TYR A 14 16.00 15.20 -2.75
C TYR A 14 14.75 14.81 -3.53
N LYS A 15 13.76 15.71 -3.63
CA LYS A 15 12.52 15.48 -4.39
C LYS A 15 12.78 15.21 -5.87
N LEU A 16 13.71 15.92 -6.48
CA LEU A 16 14.06 15.74 -7.91
C LEU A 16 14.75 14.39 -8.18
N ASN A 17 15.51 13.89 -7.22
CA ASN A 17 16.26 12.63 -7.36
C ASN A 17 15.43 11.38 -7.03
N HIS A 18 14.25 11.54 -6.42
CA HIS A 18 13.35 10.43 -6.09
C HIS A 18 12.14 10.46 -7.01
N ASN A 19 11.85 9.33 -7.65
CA ASN A 19 10.72 9.17 -8.55
C ASN A 19 9.82 8.00 -8.09
N SER A 20 8.86 7.61 -8.94
CA SER A 20 7.89 6.56 -8.65
C SER A 20 8.45 5.12 -8.63
N GLN A 21 9.75 4.92 -8.88
CA GLN A 21 10.36 3.60 -8.78
C GLN A 21 10.30 3.09 -7.34
N ILE A 22 10.06 1.78 -7.20
CA ILE A 22 9.86 1.11 -5.91
C ILE A 22 10.99 1.42 -4.91
N CYS A 23 12.25 1.36 -5.35
CA CYS A 23 13.40 1.61 -4.49
C CYS A 23 13.41 3.04 -3.92
N TYR A 24 13.08 4.05 -4.74
CA TYR A 24 13.05 5.45 -4.31
C TYR A 24 11.83 5.75 -3.46
N LEU A 25 10.66 5.22 -3.83
CA LEU A 25 9.44 5.40 -3.04
C LEU A 25 9.60 4.76 -1.65
N GLN A 26 10.16 3.55 -1.59
CA GLN A 26 10.50 2.88 -0.34
C GLN A 26 11.56 3.65 0.46
N ALA A 27 12.57 4.21 -0.19
CA ALA A 27 13.57 5.04 0.49
C ALA A 27 12.94 6.29 1.13
N VAL A 28 12.08 7.01 0.40
CA VAL A 28 11.37 8.19 0.91
C VAL A 28 10.53 7.86 2.14
N LEU A 29 9.79 6.75 2.11
CA LEU A 29 8.98 6.34 3.26
C LEU A 29 9.85 5.98 4.46
N ASN A 30 10.93 5.24 4.26
CA ASN A 30 11.83 4.88 5.35
C ASN A 30 12.56 6.09 5.92
N ASP A 31 13.05 7.01 5.07
CA ASP A 31 13.71 8.24 5.52
C ASP A 31 12.78 9.11 6.39
N ALA A 32 11.47 9.12 6.07
CA ALA A 32 10.48 9.93 6.77
C ALA A 32 9.88 9.26 8.02
N PHE A 33 9.66 7.94 8.00
CA PHE A 33 8.85 7.24 9.01
C PHE A 33 9.56 6.10 9.75
N ASP A 34 10.64 5.52 9.20
CA ASP A 34 11.43 4.46 9.86
C ASP A 34 12.93 4.61 9.55
N ASN A 35 13.49 5.78 9.85
CA ASN A 35 14.85 6.14 9.40
C ASN A 35 15.95 5.23 9.98
N ASN A 36 15.70 4.68 11.18
CA ASN A 36 16.68 3.85 11.88
C ASN A 36 16.73 2.42 11.32
N HIS A 37 15.58 1.75 11.20
CA HIS A 37 15.53 0.33 10.84
C HIS A 37 15.15 0.09 9.38
N ARG A 38 14.54 1.08 8.72
CA ARG A 38 14.15 1.06 7.31
C ARG A 38 13.31 -0.15 6.90
N ARG A 39 12.31 -0.51 7.72
CA ARG A 39 11.52 -1.74 7.58
C ARG A 39 10.24 -1.60 6.76
N ILE A 40 9.91 -0.40 6.26
CA ILE A 40 8.76 -0.22 5.37
C ILE A 40 9.11 -0.82 4.00
N ILE A 41 8.26 -1.71 3.49
CA ILE A 41 8.49 -2.45 2.25
C ILE A 41 7.33 -2.21 1.28
N ILE A 42 7.66 -2.01 0.00
CA ILE A 42 6.65 -1.95 -1.05
C ILE A 42 6.69 -3.26 -1.84
N ALA A 43 5.55 -3.94 -1.90
CA ALA A 43 5.39 -5.19 -2.63
C ALA A 43 4.33 -5.03 -3.72
N ASN A 44 4.46 -5.76 -4.82
CA ASN A 44 3.38 -5.83 -5.82
C ASN A 44 2.17 -6.52 -5.20
N ALA A 45 0.97 -6.02 -5.49
CA ALA A 45 -0.24 -6.69 -5.07
C ALA A 45 -0.38 -8.03 -5.81
N VAL A 46 -0.84 -9.06 -5.10
CA VAL A 46 -1.14 -10.35 -5.70
C VAL A 46 -2.56 -10.27 -6.24
N LEU A 47 -2.68 -10.27 -7.56
CA LEU A 47 -3.96 -10.33 -8.26
C LEU A 47 -4.58 -11.72 -8.09
N ARG A 48 -5.76 -11.79 -7.48
CA ARG A 48 -6.54 -13.03 -7.30
C ARG A 48 -7.88 -12.93 -8.01
N GLU A 49 -8.34 -14.04 -8.57
CA GLU A 49 -9.67 -14.13 -9.15
C GLU A 49 -10.74 -14.22 -8.05
N PRO A 50 -11.82 -13.43 -8.11
CA PRO A 50 -12.90 -13.51 -7.15
C PRO A 50 -13.73 -14.78 -7.32
N ILE A 51 -14.29 -15.26 -6.21
CA ILE A 51 -15.26 -16.36 -6.20
C ILE A 51 -16.66 -15.73 -6.15
N TRP A 52 -17.47 -16.00 -7.17
CA TRP A 52 -18.80 -15.41 -7.29
C TRP A 52 -19.86 -16.26 -6.61
N PHE A 53 -20.69 -15.62 -5.79
CA PHE A 53 -21.94 -16.19 -5.29
C PHE A 53 -23.10 -15.57 -6.07
N TYR A 54 -23.98 -16.42 -6.57
CA TYR A 54 -25.23 -15.98 -7.20
C TYR A 54 -26.39 -16.20 -6.23
N GLU A 55 -27.37 -15.31 -6.28
CA GLU A 55 -28.62 -15.53 -5.55
C GLU A 55 -29.30 -16.80 -6.06
N PRO A 56 -29.96 -17.59 -5.19
CA PRO A 56 -30.62 -18.84 -5.60
C PRO A 56 -31.61 -18.66 -6.75
N GLU A 57 -32.23 -17.48 -6.86
CA GLU A 57 -33.22 -17.14 -7.88
C GLU A 57 -32.61 -16.99 -9.29
N GLU A 58 -31.31 -16.67 -9.40
CA GLU A 58 -30.66 -16.47 -10.69
C GLU A 58 -30.38 -17.78 -11.44
N ASN A 59 -30.47 -18.94 -10.77
CA ASN A 59 -30.28 -20.28 -11.33
C ASN A 59 -29.00 -20.44 -12.19
N LYS A 60 -27.97 -19.64 -11.86
CA LYS A 60 -26.64 -19.67 -12.50
C LYS A 60 -25.76 -20.69 -11.77
N PRO A 61 -24.86 -21.39 -12.47
CA PRO A 61 -23.92 -22.30 -11.83
C PRO A 61 -23.01 -21.52 -10.88
N VAL A 62 -22.97 -21.91 -9.60
CA VAL A 62 -22.00 -21.38 -8.65
C VAL A 62 -20.62 -21.91 -9.05
N MET A 63 -19.72 -21.00 -9.44
CA MET A 63 -18.36 -21.35 -9.87
C MET A 63 -17.48 -21.59 -8.64
N HIS A 64 -17.67 -22.73 -7.99
CA HIS A 64 -16.70 -23.24 -7.03
C HIS A 64 -15.56 -23.89 -7.82
N TYR A 65 -14.42 -23.21 -7.95
CA TYR A 65 -13.18 -23.92 -8.28
C TYR A 65 -12.71 -24.62 -6.99
N GLU A 66 -13.38 -25.70 -6.60
CA GLU A 66 -12.79 -26.63 -5.65
C GLU A 66 -11.64 -27.33 -6.39
N GLU A 67 -10.40 -26.99 -6.06
CA GLU A 67 -9.27 -27.81 -6.49
C GLU A 67 -9.50 -29.25 -5.99
N PRO A 68 -9.13 -30.28 -6.78
CA PRO A 68 -9.29 -31.69 -6.39
C PRO A 68 -8.56 -32.08 -5.09
N ASP A 69 -7.75 -31.19 -4.53
CA ASP A 69 -6.90 -31.40 -3.34
C ASP A 69 -7.61 -31.19 -1.98
N ASN A 70 -8.93 -30.96 -1.93
CA ASN A 70 -9.68 -30.84 -0.67
C ASN A 70 -9.11 -29.76 0.28
N LYS A 71 -8.64 -28.64 -0.29
CA LYS A 71 -8.09 -27.50 0.46
C LYS A 71 -9.21 -26.59 0.96
N PRO A 72 -9.10 -26.02 2.17
CA PRO A 72 -10.11 -25.10 2.69
C PRO A 72 -10.19 -23.81 1.85
N LEU A 73 -11.43 -23.38 1.57
CA LEU A 73 -11.70 -22.11 0.91
C LEU A 73 -11.53 -20.95 1.90
N TYR A 74 -10.74 -19.94 1.55
CA TYR A 74 -10.53 -18.76 2.38
C TYR A 74 -11.31 -17.57 1.84
N TYR A 75 -12.17 -16.99 2.67
CA TYR A 75 -12.84 -15.72 2.38
C TYR A 75 -11.87 -14.55 2.55
N ARG A 76 -11.96 -13.57 1.66
CA ARG A 76 -11.07 -12.40 1.61
C ARG A 76 -11.87 -11.15 1.30
N GLU A 77 -11.29 -10.00 1.63
CA GLU A 77 -11.85 -8.69 1.33
C GLU A 77 -11.84 -8.41 -0.18
N GLU A 78 -12.82 -7.62 -0.64
CA GLU A 78 -12.98 -7.27 -2.06
C GLU A 78 -11.70 -6.65 -2.66
N SER A 79 -11.01 -5.83 -1.87
CA SER A 79 -9.76 -5.15 -2.24
C SER A 79 -8.58 -6.09 -2.58
N GLU A 80 -8.68 -7.40 -2.30
CA GLU A 80 -7.67 -8.40 -2.68
C GLU A 80 -7.87 -9.01 -4.08
N PHE A 81 -8.96 -8.67 -4.79
CA PHE A 81 -9.30 -9.28 -6.09
C PHE A 81 -8.99 -8.39 -7.31
N ILE A 82 -8.90 -9.01 -8.49
CA ILE A 82 -8.68 -8.34 -9.78
C ILE A 82 -9.86 -7.43 -10.13
N GLY A 83 -9.56 -6.17 -10.45
CA GLY A 83 -10.51 -5.19 -10.99
C GLY A 83 -10.67 -3.93 -10.13
N ASP A 84 -10.60 -4.07 -8.81
CA ASP A 84 -10.69 -2.95 -7.85
C ASP A 84 -9.52 -2.95 -6.84
N GLY A 85 -8.59 -3.89 -6.99
CA GLY A 85 -7.44 -4.05 -6.11
C GLY A 85 -6.36 -2.98 -6.28
N ALA A 86 -5.61 -2.76 -5.20
CA ALA A 86 -4.40 -1.94 -5.23
C ALA A 86 -3.37 -2.52 -6.23
N ASP A 87 -2.60 -1.68 -6.92
CA ASP A 87 -1.48 -2.14 -7.76
C ASP A 87 -0.29 -2.62 -6.92
N PHE A 88 -0.10 -2.01 -5.75
CA PHE A 88 0.97 -2.35 -4.81
C PHE A 88 0.54 -2.18 -3.35
N LEU A 89 1.21 -2.91 -2.48
CA LEU A 89 1.02 -2.90 -1.04
C LEU A 89 2.18 -2.17 -0.38
N VAL A 90 1.86 -1.34 0.61
CA VAL A 90 2.83 -0.67 1.48
C VAL A 90 2.75 -1.35 2.85
N LEU A 91 3.75 -2.18 3.13
CA LEU A 91 3.85 -2.96 4.35
C LEU A 91 4.57 -2.12 5.42
N ILE A 92 3.87 -1.80 6.50
CA ILE A 92 4.38 -0.98 7.60
C ILE A 92 4.45 -1.85 8.86
N PRO A 93 5.60 -1.94 9.54
CA PRO A 93 5.69 -2.64 10.81
C PRO A 93 4.67 -2.13 11.83
N GLY A 94 3.97 -3.05 12.50
CA GLY A 94 3.00 -2.74 13.55
C GLY A 94 3.60 -1.94 14.71
N ASP A 95 4.91 -2.05 14.97
CA ASP A 95 5.62 -1.25 15.98
C ASP A 95 5.56 0.26 15.73
N LEU A 96 5.37 0.68 14.47
CA LEU A 96 5.27 2.10 14.09
C LEU A 96 3.84 2.62 14.24
N LYS A 97 2.88 1.75 14.54
CA LYS A 97 1.48 2.12 14.68
C LYS A 97 1.29 2.96 15.96
N PRO A 98 0.81 4.22 15.85
CA PRO A 98 0.52 5.02 17.03
C PRO A 98 -0.60 4.38 17.87
N SER A 99 -0.55 4.53 19.18
CA SER A 99 -1.53 3.91 20.09
C SER A 99 -2.88 4.64 20.13
N ASN A 100 -2.94 5.89 19.66
CA ASN A 100 -4.13 6.74 19.69
C ASN A 100 -4.71 6.90 18.28
N ASP A 101 -6.02 6.76 18.13
CA ASP A 101 -6.72 6.82 16.83
C ASP A 101 -6.47 8.13 16.07
N GLN A 102 -6.35 9.25 16.79
CA GLN A 102 -6.07 10.56 16.17
C GLN A 102 -4.64 10.60 15.58
N GLU A 103 -3.67 10.03 16.29
CA GLU A 103 -2.29 9.97 15.86
C GLU A 103 -2.11 8.98 14.72
N GLU A 104 -2.81 7.84 14.75
CA GLU A 104 -2.87 6.88 13.64
C GLU A 104 -3.39 7.55 12.37
N ASN A 105 -4.51 8.28 12.46
CA ASN A 105 -5.05 9.01 11.32
C ASN A 105 -4.07 10.05 10.79
N ALA A 106 -3.43 10.83 11.67
CA ALA A 106 -2.42 11.82 11.26
C ALA A 106 -1.21 11.16 10.59
N TYR A 107 -0.77 10.00 11.08
CA TYR A 107 0.32 9.21 10.49
C TYR A 107 -0.06 8.71 9.10
N LEU A 108 -1.24 8.12 8.94
CA LEU A 108 -1.75 7.64 7.65
C LEU A 108 -1.91 8.78 6.64
N ILE A 109 -2.40 9.95 7.05
CA ILE A 109 -2.49 11.15 6.18
C ILE A 109 -1.11 11.55 5.66
N LYS A 110 -0.08 11.57 6.53
CA LYS A 110 1.29 11.93 6.12
C LYS A 110 1.86 10.92 5.14
N ILE A 111 1.66 9.62 5.37
CA ILE A 111 2.12 8.57 4.45
C ILE A 111 1.42 8.69 3.11
N ARG A 112 0.09 8.85 3.11
CA ARG A 112 -0.69 9.02 1.88
C ARG A 112 -0.22 10.24 1.09
N ALA A 113 0.03 11.37 1.76
CA ALA A 113 0.55 12.57 1.10
C ALA A 113 1.92 12.34 0.43
N GLN A 114 2.83 11.57 1.05
CA GLN A 114 4.11 11.23 0.44
C GLN A 114 3.94 10.27 -0.75
N LEU A 115 3.10 9.24 -0.58
CA LEU A 115 2.79 8.30 -1.65
C LEU A 115 2.17 9.01 -2.86
N ASP A 116 1.17 9.86 -2.64
CA ASP A 116 0.46 10.58 -3.70
C ASP A 116 1.36 11.60 -4.42
N TYR A 117 2.38 12.14 -3.74
CA TYR A 117 3.34 13.05 -4.35
C TYR A 117 4.27 12.33 -5.35
N TYR A 118 4.73 11.12 -5.03
CA TYR A 118 5.72 10.40 -5.84
C TYR A 118 5.14 9.31 -6.75
N LYS A 119 3.98 8.74 -6.41
CA LYS A 119 3.38 7.67 -7.21
C LYS A 119 2.95 8.18 -8.59
N LEU A 120 2.85 7.25 -9.54
CA LEU A 120 2.17 7.55 -10.80
C LEU A 120 0.67 7.74 -10.55
N TYR A 121 0.06 8.75 -11.17
CA TYR A 121 -1.35 9.10 -10.98
C TYR A 121 -2.30 7.92 -11.16
N VAL A 122 -2.03 7.04 -12.14
CA VAL A 122 -2.86 5.88 -12.47
C VAL A 122 -2.75 4.73 -11.46
N LYS A 123 -1.79 4.78 -10.53
CA LYS A 123 -1.49 3.66 -9.64
C LYS A 123 -2.21 3.78 -8.30
N ASN A 124 -2.84 2.69 -7.89
CA ASN A 124 -3.54 2.53 -6.62
C ASN A 124 -2.67 1.75 -5.63
N TYR A 125 -2.87 2.00 -4.33
CA TYR A 125 -2.11 1.33 -3.28
C TYR A 125 -2.97 1.03 -2.06
N LEU A 126 -2.55 0.03 -1.29
CA LEU A 126 -3.11 -0.29 0.01
C LEU A 126 -2.01 -0.25 1.07
N ILE A 127 -2.31 0.34 2.23
CA ILE A 127 -1.41 0.34 3.38
C ILE A 127 -1.82 -0.81 4.30
N VAL A 128 -0.86 -1.67 4.64
CA VAL A 128 -1.08 -2.85 5.46
C VAL A 128 -0.10 -2.84 6.63
N TRP A 129 -0.62 -3.05 7.84
CA TRP A 129 0.20 -3.25 9.02
C TRP A 129 0.68 -4.70 9.08
N VAL A 130 1.99 -4.91 9.26
CA VAL A 130 2.65 -6.24 9.31
C VAL A 130 3.43 -6.46 10.58
#